data_AF-A0A1H0AHE1-F1
#
_entry.id   AF-A0A1H0AHE1-F1
#
_cell.length_a   1.000
_cell.length_b   1.000
_cell.length_c   1.000
_cell.angle_alpha   90.00
_cell.angle_beta   90.00
_cell.angle_gamma   90.00
#
_symmetry.space_group_name_H-M   'P 1'
#
loop_
_entity.id
_entity.type
_entity.pdbx_description
1 polymer ?
#
loop_
_entity_poly.entity_id
_entity_poly.type
_entity_poly.pdbx_seq_one_letter_code
_entity_poly.pdbx_strand_id
1 'polypeptide(L)'
;MDHTQVSWKEDNVIARLHNSVDNVTLAVGQALTNPTERSIQNAEDMIERANRSVAMALESRGDLEPISTLQEQLQQNIQKLNTLH
;
A
#
# COMPACT_ATOMS: atom_id res chain seq x y z
N MET A 1 -34.99 -4.28 -1.12
CA MET A 1 -33.87 -4.13 -0.16
C MET A 1 -32.79 -5.10 -0.61
N ASP A 2 -31.79 -4.61 -1.33
CA ASP A 2 -30.65 -5.41 -1.80
C ASP A 2 -29.40 -4.95 -1.05
N HIS A 3 -29.15 -5.55 0.12
CA HIS A 3 -27.91 -5.34 0.90
C HIS A 3 -26.78 -6.30 0.45
N THR A 4 -26.97 -7.06 -0.62
CA THR A 4 -26.10 -8.17 -1.05
C THR A 4 -25.04 -7.76 -2.08
N GLN A 5 -25.24 -6.69 -2.84
CA GLN A 5 -24.25 -6.22 -3.83
C GLN A 5 -23.03 -5.54 -3.20
N VAL A 6 -23.22 -5.03 -1.98
CA VAL A 6 -22.22 -4.24 -1.27
C VAL A 6 -21.08 -5.19 -0.86
N SER A 7 -21.38 -6.24 -0.08
CA SER A 7 -20.42 -7.22 0.50
C SER A 7 -19.25 -7.74 -0.37
N TRP A 8 -19.35 -7.89 -1.69
CA TRP A 8 -18.26 -8.46 -2.52
C TRP A 8 -17.32 -7.41 -3.12
N LYS A 9 -17.80 -6.17 -3.35
CA LYS A 9 -16.95 -5.02 -3.72
C LYS A 9 -16.21 -4.50 -2.50
N GLU A 10 -16.95 -4.37 -1.39
CA GLU A 10 -16.61 -4.99 -0.10
C GLU A 10 -15.13 -5.23 0.24
N ASP A 11 -14.86 -6.52 0.38
CA ASP A 11 -13.56 -7.08 0.72
C ASP A 11 -12.46 -6.73 -0.29
N ASN A 12 -12.84 -6.40 -1.54
CA ASN A 12 -11.87 -6.22 -2.61
C ASN A 12 -10.99 -4.97 -2.43
N VAL A 13 -11.56 -3.84 -1.98
CA VAL A 13 -10.79 -2.59 -1.87
C VAL A 13 -9.75 -2.65 -0.76
N ILE A 14 -10.11 -3.17 0.42
CA ILE A 14 -9.17 -3.34 1.54
C ILE A 14 -8.13 -4.42 1.20
N ALA A 15 -8.54 -5.54 0.60
CA ALA A 15 -7.59 -6.57 0.15
C ALA A 15 -6.60 -6.04 -0.90
N ARG A 16 -7.04 -5.19 -1.84
CA ARG A 16 -6.15 -4.52 -2.80
C ARG A 16 -5.16 -3.59 -2.12
N LEU A 17 -5.60 -2.82 -1.13
CA LEU A 17 -4.72 -1.97 -0.35
C LEU A 17 -3.67 -2.81 0.37
N HIS A 18 -4.08 -3.87 1.07
CA HIS A 18 -3.18 -4.79 1.76
C HIS A 18 -2.11 -5.36 0.82
N ASN A 19 -2.52 -5.93 -0.32
CA ASN A 19 -1.60 -6.45 -1.33
C ASN A 19 -0.62 -5.38 -1.85
N SER A 20 -1.08 -4.13 -1.97
CA SER A 20 -0.22 -3.03 -2.40
C SER A 20 0.85 -2.71 -1.35
N VAL A 21 0.48 -2.70 -0.06
CA VAL A 21 1.41 -2.47 1.06
C VAL A 21 2.40 -3.64 1.23
N ASP A 22 1.96 -4.88 1.01
CA ASP A 22 2.85 -6.05 1.01
C ASP A 22 3.91 -5.95 -0.10
N ASN A 23 3.51 -5.55 -1.31
CA ASN A 23 4.44 -5.34 -2.42
C ASN A 23 5.45 -4.24 -2.13
N VAL A 24 5.03 -3.14 -1.49
CA VAL A 24 5.95 -2.10 -1.01
C VAL A 24 6.94 -2.67 -0.01
N THR A 25 6.46 -3.43 0.98
CA THR A 25 7.31 -4.04 2.01
C THR A 25 8.39 -4.94 1.39
N LEU A 26 8.00 -5.77 0.41
CA LEU A 26 8.93 -6.62 -0.33
C LEU A 26 9.95 -5.81 -1.14
N ALA A 27 9.49 -4.82 -1.91
CA ALA A 27 10.35 -4.01 -2.76
C ALA A 27 11.34 -3.14 -1.96
N VAL A 28 10.88 -2.52 -0.87
CA VAL A 28 11.74 -1.77 0.06
C VAL A 28 12.75 -2.70 0.71
N GLY A 29 12.35 -3.90 1.16
CA GLY A 29 13.28 -4.89 1.69
C GLY A 29 14.38 -5.28 0.70
N GLN A 30 14.04 -5.43 -0.59
CA GLN A 30 15.01 -5.69 -1.64
C GLN A 30 15.95 -4.50 -1.85
N ALA A 31 15.43 -3.27 -1.90
CA ALA A 31 16.23 -2.05 -2.04
C ALA A 31 17.21 -1.87 -0.88
N LEU A 32 16.77 -2.12 0.37
CA LEU A 32 17.62 -2.07 1.56
C LEU A 32 18.73 -3.13 1.55
N THR A 33 18.47 -4.31 0.98
CA THR A 33 19.44 -5.41 0.91
C THR A 33 20.47 -5.18 -0.20
N ASN A 34 20.04 -4.64 -1.33
CA ASN A 34 20.89 -4.37 -2.49
C ASN A 34 20.48 -3.03 -3.14
N PRO A 35 21.08 -1.90 -2.71
CA PRO A 35 20.65 -0.55 -3.11
C PRO A 35 21.20 -0.19 -4.49
N THR A 36 20.59 -0.77 -5.51
CA THR A 36 20.80 -0.40 -6.90
C THR A 36 19.73 0.58 -7.34
N GLU A 37 20.02 1.42 -8.33
CA GLU A 37 19.03 2.34 -8.92
C GLU A 37 17.74 1.60 -9.32
N ARG A 38 17.87 0.39 -9.88
CA ARG A 38 16.73 -0.45 -10.26
C ARG A 38 15.87 -0.91 -9.08
N SER A 39 16.48 -1.30 -7.96
CA SER A 39 15.73 -1.76 -6.79
C SER A 39 15.08 -0.60 -6.04
N ILE A 40 15.74 0.55 -6.00
CA ILE A 40 15.17 1.81 -5.47
C ILE A 40 13.97 2.23 -6.32
N GLN A 41 14.12 2.34 -7.64
CA GLN A 41 13.02 2.70 -8.55
C GLN A 41 11.84 1.74 -8.43
N ASN A 42 12.10 0.42 -8.34
CA ASN A 42 11.03 -0.56 -8.14
C ASN A 42 10.27 -0.32 -6.81
N ALA A 43 10.96 0.05 -5.74
CA ALA A 43 10.32 0.37 -4.46
C ALA A 43 9.49 1.66 -4.56
N GLU A 44 9.98 2.69 -5.25
CA GLU A 44 9.25 3.93 -5.51
C GLU A 44 7.97 3.69 -6.33
N ASP A 45 8.06 2.87 -7.38
CA ASP A 45 6.93 2.49 -8.22
C ASP A 45 5.85 1.75 -7.41
N MET A 46 6.26 0.87 -6.48
CA MET A 46 5.31 0.17 -5.60
C MET A 46 4.67 1.14 -4.60
N ILE A 47 5.43 2.09 -4.06
CA ILE A 47 4.93 3.12 -3.15
C ILE A 47 3.86 3.96 -3.85
N GLU A 48 4.10 4.37 -5.10
CA GLU A 48 3.12 5.13 -5.87
C GLU A 48 1.79 4.36 -6.03
N ARG A 49 1.89 3.06 -6.37
CA ARG A 49 0.70 2.18 -6.49
C ARG A 49 -0.04 2.04 -5.17
N ALA A 50 0.68 1.86 -4.06
CA ALA A 50 0.06 1.76 -2.74
C ALA A 50 -0.64 3.07 -2.33
N ASN A 51 -0.05 4.23 -2.61
CA ASN A 51 -0.70 5.53 -2.37
C ASN A 51 -2.02 5.68 -3.14
N ARG A 52 -2.07 5.23 -4.40
CA ARG A 52 -3.31 5.21 -5.18
C ARG A 52 -4.35 4.27 -4.55
N SER A 53 -3.92 3.10 -4.05
CA SER A 53 -4.80 2.17 -3.33
C SER A 53 -5.34 2.74 -2.02
N VAL A 54 -4.53 3.52 -1.28
CA VAL A 54 -4.98 4.25 -0.07
C VAL A 54 -6.07 5.26 -0.44
N ALA A 55 -5.83 6.08 -1.47
CA ALA A 55 -6.81 7.07 -1.92
C ALA A 55 -8.15 6.43 -2.30
N MET A 56 -8.12 5.32 -3.06
CA MET A 56 -9.33 4.57 -3.42
C MET A 56 -10.03 3.96 -2.20
N ALA A 57 -9.28 3.45 -1.22
CA ALA A 57 -9.85 2.89 0.00
C ALA A 57 -10.53 3.96 0.86
N LEU A 58 -9.88 5.11 1.04
CA LEU A 58 -10.42 6.25 1.77
C LEU A 58 -11.67 6.83 1.07
N GLU A 59 -11.65 6.97 -0.25
CA GLU A 59 -12.82 7.44 -1.01
C GLU A 59 -14.00 6.46 -0.90
N SER A 60 -13.72 5.15 -1.01
CA SER A 60 -14.77 4.14 -1.02
C SER A 60 -15.34 3.82 0.35
N ARG A 61 -14.56 3.94 1.43
CA ARG A 61 -14.93 3.44 2.77
C ARG A 61 -14.77 4.43 3.90
N GLY A 62 -14.10 5.55 3.63
CA GLY A 62 -13.64 6.45 4.68
C GLY A 62 -12.46 5.88 5.46
N ASP A 63 -12.17 6.52 6.58
CA ASP A 63 -11.05 6.19 7.44
C ASP A 63 -11.43 5.07 8.43
N LEU A 64 -11.33 3.83 7.97
CA LEU A 64 -11.51 2.64 8.82
C LEU A 64 -10.17 2.20 9.39
N GLU A 65 -10.17 1.65 10.61
CA GLU A 65 -8.95 1.17 11.30
C GLU A 65 -8.02 0.31 10.41
N PRO A 66 -8.49 -0.65 9.59
CA PRO A 66 -7.61 -1.40 8.70
C PRO A 66 -6.90 -0.53 7.65
N ILE A 67 -7.56 0.52 7.17
CA ILE A 67 -6.99 1.45 6.19
C ILE A 67 -5.94 2.32 6.87
N SER A 68 -6.23 2.86 8.05
CA SER A 68 -5.27 3.68 8.81
C SER A 68 -4.03 2.86 9.18
N THR A 69 -4.21 1.61 9.62
CA THR A 69 -3.10 0.68 9.93
C THR A 69 -2.21 0.42 8.71
N LEU A 70 -2.82 0.15 7.55
CA LEU A 70 -2.08 -0.07 6.30
C LEU A 70 -1.37 1.21 5.80
N GLN A 71 -1.97 2.38 6.03
CA GLN A 71 -1.36 3.67 5.72
C GLN A 71 -0.14 3.94 6.60
N GLU A 72 -0.21 3.64 7.90
CA GLU A 72 0.93 3.75 8.82
C GLU A 72 2.08 2.82 8.38
N GLN A 73 1.76 1.58 7.99
CA GLN A 73 2.76 0.63 7.50
C GLN A 73 3.39 1.08 6.18
N LEU A 74 2.60 1.65 5.27
CA LEU A 74 3.12 2.27 4.05
C LEU A 74 4.09 3.41 4.39
N GLN A 75 3.71 4.29 5.33
CA GLN A 75 4.54 5.42 5.75
C GLN A 75 5.87 4.96 6.37
N GLN A 76 5.86 3.91 7.19
CA GLN A 76 7.08 3.32 7.74
C GLN A 76 8.01 2.78 6.64
N ASN A 77 7.47 2.16 5.59
CA ASN A 77 8.26 1.69 4.46
C ASN A 77 8.86 2.85 3.65
N ILE A 78 8.11 3.93 3.43
CA ILE A 78 8.62 5.15 2.78
C ILE A 78 9.78 5.73 3.57
N GLN A 79 9.63 5.84 4.90
CA GLN A 79 10.70 6.33 5.78
C GLN A 79 11.96 5.46 5.69
N LYS A 80 11.81 4.13 5.62
CA LYS A 80 12.94 3.21 5.44
C LYS A 80 13.62 3.41 4.09
N LEU A 81 12.87 3.53 2.99
CA LEU A 81 13.45 3.72 1.67
C LEU A 81 14.25 5.03 1.59
N ASN A 82 13.74 6.10 2.20
CA ASN A 82 14.39 7.41 2.24
C ASN A 82 15.77 7.40 2.94
N THR A 83 16.14 6.34 3.68
CA THR A 83 17.51 6.23 4.23
C THR A 83 18.54 5.80 3.19
N LEU A 84 18.12 5.45 1.98
CA LEU A 84 18.99 5.10 0.84
C LEU A 84 19.28 6.29 -0.10
N HIS A 85 18.63 7.44 0.13
CA HIS A 85 18.85 8.71 -0.60
C HIS A 85 19.86 9.60 0.14
#